data_AF-A0A6A1VRU3-F1
#
_entry.id   AF-A0A6A1VRU3-F1
#
_cell.length_a   1.000
_cell.length_b   1.000
_cell.length_c   1.000
_cell.angle_alpha   90.00
_cell.angle_beta   90.00
_cell.angle_gamma   90.00
#
_symmetry.space_group_name_H-M   'P 1'
#
loop_
_entity.id
_entity.type
_entity.pdbx_description
1 polymer ?
#
loop_
_entity_poly.entity_id
_entity_poly.type
_entity_poly.pdbx_seq_one_letter_code
_entity_poly.pdbx_strand_id
1 'polypeptide(L)'
;MATFHFTSSPTLTLPRQNHPTKLSAAFQVNLRPRSGSCRFLSAIVRSYKVVIDHEGQATELEVEPDETILAKALDSGLSVPHDCKLGVCMTCPARLLSGSVDQSEGMLSDDVVERGYALLCAAYPRSDCHIRTIPEEELLSLQLATAND
;
A
#
# COMPACT_ATOMS: atom_id res chain seq x y z
N MET A 1 13.10 -50.46 3.25
CA MET A 1 12.28 -50.47 2.04
C MET A 1 10.83 -50.25 2.46
N ALA A 2 10.34 -49.02 2.37
CA ALA A 2 8.92 -48.70 2.56
C ALA A 2 8.53 -47.77 1.42
N THR A 3 7.93 -48.36 0.40
CA THR A 3 7.36 -47.73 -0.79
C THR A 3 6.05 -47.05 -0.38
N PHE A 4 6.03 -45.72 -0.33
CA PHE A 4 4.79 -44.97 -0.15
C PHE A 4 4.31 -44.42 -1.49
N HIS A 5 3.10 -44.84 -1.81
CA HIS A 5 2.43 -44.65 -3.08
C HIS A 5 1.90 -43.24 -3.24
N PHE A 6 2.14 -42.69 -4.43
CA PHE A 6 1.39 -41.61 -5.05
C PHE A 6 -0.12 -41.87 -4.91
N THR A 7 -0.87 -40.92 -4.36
CA THR A 7 -2.33 -40.88 -4.53
C THR A 7 -2.73 -39.50 -5.05
N SER A 8 -3.48 -39.55 -6.16
CA SER A 8 -3.81 -38.46 -7.06
C SER A 8 -4.59 -37.33 -6.39
N SER A 9 -4.22 -36.11 -6.74
CA SER A 9 -5.02 -34.90 -6.55
C SER A 9 -6.40 -35.04 -7.23
N PRO A 10 -7.51 -34.65 -6.56
CA PRO A 10 -8.80 -34.53 -7.24
C PRO A 10 -8.87 -33.19 -7.98
N THR A 11 -8.87 -33.26 -9.32
CA THR A 11 -9.15 -32.15 -10.22
C THR A 11 -10.64 -31.78 -10.16
N LEU A 12 -10.97 -30.70 -9.44
CA LEU A 12 -12.32 -30.13 -9.42
C LEU A 12 -12.64 -29.52 -10.79
N THR A 13 -13.54 -30.18 -11.53
CA THR A 13 -14.05 -29.76 -12.83
C THR A 13 -15.35 -28.98 -12.63
N LEU A 14 -15.34 -27.67 -12.91
CA LEU A 14 -16.52 -26.82 -12.87
C LEU A 14 -17.37 -27.01 -14.14
N PRO A 15 -18.68 -27.31 -14.05
CA PRO A 15 -19.54 -27.40 -15.22
C PRO A 15 -19.95 -26.01 -15.74
N ARG A 16 -19.77 -25.85 -17.04
CA ARG A 16 -20.20 -24.73 -17.88
C ARG A 16 -21.72 -24.76 -18.05
N GLN A 17 -22.42 -23.74 -17.54
CA GLN A 17 -23.84 -23.54 -17.80
C GLN A 17 -24.06 -22.36 -18.74
N ASN A 18 -24.32 -22.69 -20.02
CA ASN A 18 -24.92 -21.78 -20.98
C ASN A 18 -26.44 -21.93 -20.88
N HIS A 19 -27.16 -20.83 -20.65
CA HIS A 19 -28.56 -20.74 -21.01
C HIS A 19 -28.86 -19.38 -21.65
N PRO A 20 -29.45 -19.35 -22.86
CA PRO A 20 -29.93 -18.13 -23.47
C PRO A 20 -31.37 -17.90 -23.02
N THR A 21 -31.70 -16.66 -22.64
CA THR A 21 -33.10 -16.21 -22.78
C THR A 21 -33.10 -14.73 -23.12
N LYS A 22 -33.53 -14.44 -24.35
CA LYS A 22 -33.98 -13.12 -24.77
C LYS A 22 -35.07 -12.64 -23.81
N LEU A 23 -35.05 -11.39 -23.39
CA LEU A 23 -36.27 -10.64 -23.11
C LEU A 23 -36.01 -9.13 -23.22
N SER A 24 -36.77 -8.57 -24.15
CA SER A 24 -36.97 -7.16 -24.46
C SER A 24 -37.38 -6.34 -23.23
N ALA A 25 -36.78 -5.16 -23.07
CA ALA A 25 -37.54 -3.94 -22.84
C ALA A 25 -36.63 -2.72 -23.10
N ALA A 26 -36.90 -2.01 -24.19
CA ALA A 26 -36.35 -0.68 -24.43
C ALA A 26 -36.99 0.30 -23.43
N PHE A 27 -36.25 0.66 -22.38
CA PHE A 27 -36.58 1.79 -21.53
C PHE A 27 -35.70 2.97 -21.95
N GLN A 28 -36.18 3.75 -22.91
CA GLN A 28 -35.52 4.98 -23.36
C GLN A 28 -35.60 6.03 -22.24
N VAL A 29 -34.54 6.15 -21.45
CA VAL A 29 -34.36 7.26 -20.53
C VAL A 29 -33.86 8.46 -21.35
N ASN A 30 -34.75 9.42 -21.58
CA ASN A 30 -34.40 10.72 -22.16
C ASN A 30 -33.60 11.56 -21.13
N LEU A 31 -32.29 11.32 -21.04
CA LEU A 31 -31.37 12.15 -20.30
C LEU A 31 -31.01 13.38 -21.14
N ARG A 32 -31.71 14.48 -20.87
CA ARG A 32 -31.34 15.83 -21.36
C ARG A 32 -29.90 16.13 -20.92
N PRO A 33 -29.00 16.60 -21.80
CA PRO A 33 -27.65 16.97 -21.41
C PRO A 33 -27.72 18.29 -20.64
N ARG A 34 -27.65 18.23 -19.31
CA ARG A 34 -27.44 19.42 -18.49
C ARG A 34 -25.96 19.79 -18.56
N SER A 35 -25.73 20.87 -19.30
CA SER A 35 -24.51 21.67 -19.35
C SER A 35 -23.82 21.78 -17.98
N GLY A 36 -22.50 21.54 -17.94
CA GLY A 36 -21.67 21.87 -16.78
C GLY A 36 -20.76 20.74 -16.25
N SER A 37 -20.17 19.90 -17.11
CA SER A 37 -19.03 19.07 -16.67
C SER A 37 -17.76 19.92 -16.76
N CYS A 38 -17.43 20.63 -15.68
CA CYS A 38 -16.07 21.11 -15.46
C CYS A 38 -15.18 19.87 -15.48
N ARG A 39 -14.35 19.76 -16.52
CA ARG A 39 -13.29 18.76 -16.58
C ARG A 39 -12.44 18.99 -15.34
N PHE A 40 -12.56 18.08 -14.36
CA PHE A 40 -11.60 17.96 -13.29
C PHE A 40 -10.27 17.61 -13.96
N LEU A 41 -9.50 18.64 -14.30
CA LEU A 41 -8.09 18.50 -14.63
C LEU A 41 -7.41 18.16 -13.31
N SER A 42 -7.51 16.89 -12.93
CA SER A 42 -6.71 16.33 -11.85
C SER A 42 -5.26 16.57 -12.24
N ALA A 43 -4.55 17.42 -11.50
CA ALA A 43 -3.14 17.63 -11.71
C ALA A 43 -2.45 16.26 -11.59
N ILE A 44 -1.87 15.78 -12.68
CA ILE A 44 -1.10 14.53 -12.68
C ILE A 44 0.22 14.86 -12.01
N VAL A 45 0.33 14.59 -10.72
CA VAL A 45 1.61 14.64 -10.02
C VAL A 45 2.44 13.47 -10.54
N ARG A 46 3.66 13.76 -11.01
CA ARG A 46 4.56 12.74 -11.57
C ARG A 46 5.37 12.06 -10.48
N SER A 47 5.77 12.80 -9.45
CA SER A 47 6.53 12.33 -8.31
C SER A 47 6.42 13.31 -7.14
N TYR A 48 6.74 12.84 -5.95
CA TYR A 48 6.90 13.64 -4.73
C TYR A 48 8.35 13.59 -4.26
N LYS A 49 8.82 14.69 -3.66
CA LYS A 49 10.11 14.73 -3.00
C LYS A 49 10.00 14.07 -1.62
N VAL A 50 10.73 12.99 -1.40
CA VAL A 50 10.78 12.28 -0.12
C VAL A 50 12.20 12.34 0.43
N VAL A 51 12.35 12.90 1.63
CA VAL A 51 13.61 12.93 2.37
C VAL A 51 13.59 11.82 3.41
N ILE A 52 14.58 10.93 3.38
CA ILE A 52 14.72 9.80 4.30
C ILE A 52 15.95 10.02 5.18
N ASP A 53 15.73 10.23 6.47
CA ASP A 53 16.78 10.20 7.49
C ASP A 53 16.98 8.77 7.98
N HIS A 54 18.12 8.18 7.60
CA HIS A 54 18.52 6.83 7.97
C HIS A 54 19.93 6.87 8.58
N GLU A 55 20.07 6.38 9.82
CA GLU A 55 21.34 6.37 10.57
C GLU A 55 22.06 7.74 10.63
N GLY A 56 21.29 8.83 10.67
CA GLY A 56 21.82 10.20 10.69
C GLY A 56 22.24 10.75 9.33
N GLN A 57 21.94 10.04 8.24
CA GLN A 57 22.15 10.50 6.88
C GLN A 57 20.80 10.77 6.20
N ALA A 58 20.62 12.00 5.73
CA ALA A 58 19.44 12.39 4.97
C ALA A 58 19.66 12.15 3.46
N THR A 59 18.82 11.32 2.86
CA THR A 59 18.83 11.03 1.41
C THR A 59 17.54 11.56 0.78
N GLU A 60 17.66 12.35 -0.28
CA GLU A 60 16.50 12.87 -1.02
C GLU A 60 16.20 12.00 -2.24
N LEU A 61 14.95 11.58 -2.39
CA LEU A 61 14.47 10.73 -3.48
C LEU A 61 13.23 11.34 -4.13
N GLU A 62 13.03 11.08 -5.42
CA GLU A 62 11.78 11.36 -6.13
C GLU A 62 10.97 10.08 -6.26
N VAL A 63 9.82 10.02 -5.58
CA VAL A 63 8.99 8.80 -5.48
C VAL A 63 7.68 9.02 -6.22
N GLU A 64 7.29 8.08 -7.08
CA GLU A 64 6.02 8.14 -7.81
C GLU A 64 4.82 7.83 -6.87
N PRO A 65 3.62 8.38 -7.13
CA PRO A 65 2.44 8.18 -6.26
C PRO A 65 1.95 6.72 -6.18
N ASP A 66 2.36 5.89 -7.12
CA ASP A 66 2.06 4.46 -7.29
C ASP A 66 3.23 3.54 -6.94
N GLU A 67 4.33 4.10 -6.41
CA GLU A 67 5.49 3.38 -5.91
C GLU A 67 5.60 3.53 -4.39
N THR A 68 6.06 2.48 -3.70
CA THR A 68 6.31 2.56 -2.25
C THR A 68 7.63 3.24 -1.97
N ILE A 69 7.70 3.99 -0.86
CA ILE A 69 8.93 4.67 -0.45
C ILE A 69 10.08 3.66 -0.27
N LEU A 70 9.81 2.45 0.24
CA LEU A 70 10.82 1.39 0.36
C LEU A 70 11.37 0.95 -1.00
N ALA A 71 10.51 0.70 -1.99
CA ALA A 71 10.95 0.26 -3.31
C ALA A 71 11.93 1.28 -3.92
N LYS A 72 11.54 2.56 -3.88
CA LYS A 72 12.39 3.63 -4.41
C LYS A 72 13.70 3.80 -3.64
N ALA A 73 13.67 3.63 -2.32
CA ALA A 73 14.86 3.70 -1.48
C ALA A 73 15.87 2.61 -1.86
N LEU A 74 15.42 1.36 -2.00
CA LEU A 74 16.28 0.24 -2.36
C LEU A 74 16.85 0.38 -3.78
N ASP A 75 16.04 0.84 -4.74
CA ASP A 75 16.48 1.09 -6.12
C ASP A 75 17.53 2.20 -6.19
N SER A 76 17.49 3.15 -5.26
CA SER A 76 18.47 4.22 -5.13
C SER A 76 19.73 3.81 -4.34
N GLY A 77 19.79 2.56 -3.87
CA GLY A 77 20.90 2.01 -3.11
C GLY A 77 20.87 2.32 -1.61
N LEU A 78 19.78 2.89 -1.08
CA LEU A 78 19.62 3.14 0.35
C LEU A 78 19.19 1.85 1.05
N SER A 79 20.06 1.32 1.90
CA SER A 79 19.83 0.06 2.62
C SER A 79 19.05 0.28 3.92
N VAL A 80 17.74 0.46 3.82
CA VAL A 80 16.84 0.52 5.01
C VAL A 80 16.44 -0.89 5.48
N PRO A 81 16.20 -1.10 6.79
CA PRO A 81 15.77 -2.40 7.32
C PRO A 81 14.41 -2.82 6.74
N HIS A 82 14.29 -4.08 6.31
CA HIS A 82 13.08 -4.66 5.75
C HIS A 82 13.15 -6.20 5.67
N ASP A 83 12.00 -6.88 5.78
CA ASP A 83 11.90 -8.34 5.57
C ASP A 83 10.80 -8.72 4.59
N CYS A 84 9.52 -8.60 4.99
CA CYS A 84 8.44 -9.20 4.22
C CYS A 84 8.03 -8.40 2.98
N LYS A 85 8.16 -7.07 3.02
CA LYS A 85 7.65 -6.13 2.00
C LYS A 85 6.14 -6.24 1.72
N LEU A 86 5.36 -6.71 2.69
CA LEU A 86 3.92 -6.95 2.59
C LEU A 86 3.10 -6.13 3.60
N GLY A 87 3.72 -5.17 4.31
CA GLY A 87 3.01 -4.33 5.28
C GLY A 87 2.66 -5.00 6.62
N VAL A 88 3.17 -6.20 6.91
CA VAL A 88 2.74 -6.98 8.10
C VAL A 88 3.82 -7.25 9.14
N CYS A 89 5.10 -7.34 8.76
CA CYS A 89 6.16 -7.77 9.68
C CYS A 89 6.70 -6.65 10.58
N MET A 90 6.31 -5.40 10.35
CA MET A 90 6.75 -4.23 11.14
C MET A 90 8.26 -3.92 11.14
N THR A 91 9.07 -4.59 10.31
CA THR A 91 10.54 -4.44 10.30
C THR A 91 11.08 -3.30 9.43
N CYS A 92 10.22 -2.60 8.70
CA CYS A 92 10.57 -1.37 7.96
C CYS A 92 9.87 -0.10 8.50
N PRO A 93 9.90 0.16 9.81
CA PRO A 93 9.16 1.26 10.38
C PRO A 93 9.88 2.59 10.17
N ALA A 94 9.07 3.64 10.03
CA ALA A 94 9.52 5.01 9.98
C ALA A 94 8.54 5.94 10.69
N ARG A 95 9.04 7.10 11.09
CA ARG A 95 8.24 8.20 11.60
C ARG A 95 8.15 9.28 10.55
N LEU A 96 6.93 9.72 10.25
CA LEU A 96 6.63 10.85 9.39
C LEU A 96 6.88 12.15 10.18
N LEU A 97 7.91 12.90 9.80
CA LEU A 97 8.23 14.21 10.38
C LEU A 97 7.42 15.33 9.73
N SER A 98 7.17 15.21 8.43
CA SER A 98 6.29 16.11 7.67
C SER A 98 5.74 15.41 6.42
N GLY A 99 4.64 15.96 5.90
CA GLY A 99 3.97 15.45 4.71
C GLY A 99 2.84 14.47 5.04
N SER A 100 2.45 13.70 4.03
CA SER A 100 1.36 12.72 4.11
C SER A 100 1.67 11.51 3.23
N VAL A 101 1.39 10.34 3.77
CA VAL A 101 1.49 9.07 3.07
C VAL A 101 0.17 8.34 3.18
N ASP A 102 -0.15 7.57 2.16
CA ASP A 102 -1.21 6.58 2.18
C ASP A 102 -0.58 5.22 2.50
N GLN A 103 -1.07 4.60 3.57
CA GLN A 103 -0.61 3.28 4.02
C GLN A 103 -1.75 2.33 4.33
N SER A 104 -2.85 2.43 3.58
CA SER A 104 -4.02 1.56 3.75
C SER A 104 -3.72 0.06 3.61
N GLU A 105 -2.59 -0.30 3.00
CA GLU A 105 -2.13 -1.69 2.85
C GLU A 105 -1.30 -2.18 4.05
N GLY A 106 -0.92 -1.29 4.97
CA GLY A 106 -0.15 -1.62 6.17
C GLY A 106 -1.03 -2.12 7.32
N MET A 107 -0.49 -3.05 8.11
CA MET A 107 -1.15 -3.61 9.29
C MET A 107 -0.69 -2.88 10.57
N LEU A 108 -0.93 -1.58 10.65
CA LEU A 108 -0.72 -0.76 11.86
C LEU A 108 -2.08 -0.44 12.51
N SER A 109 -2.09 -0.21 13.82
CA SER A 109 -3.30 0.30 14.49
C SER A 109 -3.50 1.76 14.14
N ASP A 110 -4.76 2.20 14.09
CA ASP A 110 -5.11 3.58 13.74
C ASP A 110 -4.40 4.58 14.67
N ASP A 111 -4.30 4.30 15.97
CA ASP A 111 -3.56 5.13 16.94
C ASP A 111 -2.08 5.29 16.59
N VAL A 112 -1.43 4.24 16.10
CA VAL A 112 0.00 4.28 15.70
C VAL A 112 0.14 5.09 14.41
N VAL A 113 -0.79 4.94 13.46
CA VAL A 113 -0.84 5.76 12.24
C VAL A 113 -1.04 7.24 12.58
N GLU A 114 -1.97 7.57 13.48
CA GLU A 114 -2.25 8.94 13.91
C GLU A 114 -1.07 9.60 14.64
N ARG A 115 -0.27 8.81 15.35
CA ARG A 115 1.00 9.27 15.96
C ARG A 115 2.11 9.55 14.93
N GLY A 116 1.84 9.33 13.65
CA GLY A 116 2.75 9.61 12.54
C GLY A 116 3.74 8.49 12.27
N TYR A 117 3.40 7.25 12.62
CA TYR A 117 4.22 6.09 12.29
C TYR A 117 3.74 5.43 11.00
N ALA A 118 4.70 4.96 10.20
CA ALA A 118 4.42 4.35 8.92
C ALA A 118 5.34 3.16 8.62
N LEU A 119 4.87 2.25 7.76
CA LEU A 119 5.69 1.16 7.21
C LEU A 119 6.15 1.53 5.80
N LEU A 120 7.46 1.65 5.59
CA LEU A 120 8.00 2.09 4.29
C LEU A 120 7.59 1.18 3.13
N CYS A 121 7.42 -0.12 3.40
CA CYS A 121 7.00 -1.10 2.39
C CYS A 121 5.54 -0.99 1.95
N ALA A 122 4.71 -0.25 2.68
CA ALA A 122 3.29 -0.04 2.39
C ALA A 122 2.94 1.46 2.33
N ALA A 123 3.94 2.35 2.36
CA ALA A 123 3.73 3.79 2.35
C ALA A 123 3.89 4.35 0.94
N TYR A 124 2.80 4.92 0.42
CA TYR A 124 2.72 5.64 -0.85
C TYR A 124 2.66 7.15 -0.57
N PRO A 125 3.55 7.97 -1.13
CA PRO A 125 3.53 9.41 -0.88
C PRO A 125 2.27 10.07 -1.47
N ARG A 126 1.69 11.02 -0.72
CA ARG A 126 0.57 11.88 -1.15
C ARG A 126 0.93 13.37 -1.14
N SER A 127 2.11 13.70 -0.62
CA SER A 127 2.75 15.01 -0.69
C SER A 127 4.27 14.83 -0.62
N ASP A 128 5.01 15.93 -0.72
CA ASP A 128 6.40 15.93 -0.30
C ASP A 128 6.48 15.54 1.18
N CYS A 129 7.42 14.66 1.52
CA CYS A 129 7.50 14.04 2.84
C CYS A 129 8.93 14.09 3.40
N HIS A 130 9.03 14.19 4.72
CA HIS A 130 10.26 13.95 5.45
C HIS A 130 10.00 12.83 6.45
N ILE A 131 10.72 11.73 6.32
CA ILE A 131 10.59 10.55 7.16
C ILE A 131 11.92 10.21 7.81
N ARG A 132 11.85 9.61 8.99
CA ARG A 132 13.02 9.08 9.71
C ARG A 132 12.81 7.61 10.01
N THR A 133 13.75 6.76 9.64
CA THR A 133 13.70 5.34 10.03
C THR A 133 13.83 5.20 11.53
N ILE A 134 13.08 4.28 12.12
CA ILE A 134 13.15 3.97 13.55
C ILE A 134 13.48 2.48 13.72
N PRO A 135 13.96 2.05 14.89
CA PRO A 135 14.17 0.63 15.14
C PRO A 135 12.83 -0.10 15.35
N GLU A 136 12.80 -1.40 15.05
CA GLU A 136 11.61 -2.25 15.14
C GLU A 136 11.02 -2.27 16.56
N GLU A 137 11.87 -2.33 17.57
CA GLU A 137 11.45 -2.38 18.97
C GLU A 137 10.66 -1.13 19.40
N GLU A 138 10.96 0.04 18.83
CA GLU A 138 10.24 1.28 19.12
C GLU A 138 8.80 1.20 18.59
N LEU A 139 8.64 0.77 17.33
CA LEU A 139 7.31 0.62 16.72
C LEU A 139 6.49 -0.46 17.44
N LEU A 140 7.09 -1.62 17.70
CA LEU A 140 6.39 -2.75 18.32
C LEU A 140 5.89 -2.40 19.72
N SER A 141 6.68 -1.65 20.49
CA SER A 141 6.29 -1.17 21.82
C SER A 141 5.04 -0.27 21.75
N LEU A 142 4.94 0.59 20.73
CA LEU A 142 3.78 1.47 20.54
C LEU A 142 2.54 0.68 20.10
N GLN A 143 2.71 -0.24 19.16
CA GLN A 143 1.63 -1.07 18.64
C GLN A 143 1.00 -1.95 19.74
N LEU A 144 1.84 -2.58 20.57
CA LEU A 144 1.38 -3.40 21.70
C LEU A 144 0.72 -2.56 22.79
N ALA A 145 1.19 -1.33 23.02
CA ALA A 145 0.55 -0.43 23.98
C ALA A 145 -0.89 -0.09 23.57
N THR A 146 -1.16 0.08 22.27
CA THR A 146 -2.51 0.40 21.76
C THR A 146 -3.46 -0.79 21.73
N ALA A 147 -2.96 -2.03 21.86
CA ALA A 147 -3.79 -3.24 21.81
C ALA A 147 -4.37 -3.67 23.18
N ASN A 148 -3.93 -3.03 24.27
CA ASN A 148 -4.27 -3.43 25.64
C ASN A 148 -5.32 -2.53 26.33
N ASP A 149 -5.92 -1.60 25.59
CA ASP A 149 -7.09 -0.80 26.00
C ASP A 149 -8.40 -1.41 25.44
#